data_AF-A0A954XQN5-F1
#
_entry.id   AF-A0A954XQN5-F1
#
_cell.length_a   1.000
_cell.length_b   1.000
_cell.length_c   1.000
_cell.angle_alpha   90.00
_cell.angle_beta   90.00
_cell.angle_gamma   90.00
#
_symmetry.space_group_name_H-M   'P 1'
#
loop_
_entity.id
_entity.type
_entity.pdbx_description
1 polymer ?
#
loop_
_entity_poly.entity_id
_entity_poly.type
_entity_poly.pdbx_seq_one_letter_code
_entity_poly.pdbx_strand_id
1 'polypeptide(L)'
;MRKRLIFHRKTTMHYKTIVLELIEQRPRWHEQLKSSNSLLSTINQLAITLRNRHLDLLDQAEATPLQMSPIQHSSEALEKAIAELLEHFPREQEAAASDTLDMDALIAFLKRHTPQA
;
A
#
# COMPACT_ATOMS: atom_id res chain seq x y z
N MET A 1 3.85 -33.88 -16.79
CA MET A 1 5.02 -33.02 -16.49
C MET A 1 4.52 -31.62 -16.12
N ARG A 2 4.54 -31.28 -14.82
CA ARG A 2 4.13 -29.94 -14.34
C ARG A 2 5.34 -29.01 -14.40
N LYS A 3 5.43 -28.18 -15.45
CA LYS A 3 6.38 -27.07 -15.46
C LYS A 3 5.93 -26.10 -14.36
N ARG A 4 6.58 -26.17 -13.21
CA ARG A 4 6.60 -25.07 -12.23
C ARG A 4 7.29 -23.92 -12.94
N LEU A 5 6.52 -23.07 -13.61
CA LEU A 5 6.98 -21.74 -14.00
C LEU A 5 7.00 -20.94 -12.71
N ILE A 6 8.07 -21.17 -11.97
CA ILE A 6 8.49 -20.34 -10.87
C ILE A 6 8.75 -18.97 -11.49
N PHE A 7 7.74 -18.10 -11.47
CA PHE A 7 7.91 -16.69 -11.74
C PHE A 7 8.59 -16.06 -10.53
N HIS A 8 9.87 -16.42 -10.33
CA HIS A 8 10.85 -15.60 -9.62
C HIS A 8 11.15 -14.32 -10.41
N ARG A 9 10.19 -13.72 -11.12
CA ARG A 9 10.33 -12.31 -11.48
C ARG A 9 10.13 -11.54 -10.18
N LYS A 10 11.24 -11.43 -9.48
CA LYS A 10 11.66 -10.31 -8.67
C LYS A 10 11.61 -9.06 -9.58
N THR A 11 10.44 -8.68 -10.09
CA THR A 11 10.17 -7.27 -10.32
C THR A 11 10.36 -6.68 -8.95
N THR A 12 11.47 -5.97 -8.78
CA THR A 12 11.81 -5.32 -7.52
C THR A 12 10.75 -4.25 -7.32
N MET A 13 9.58 -4.62 -6.80
CA MET A 13 8.45 -3.72 -6.67
C MET A 13 8.89 -2.60 -5.74
N HIS A 14 8.85 -1.37 -6.27
CA HIS A 14 9.35 -0.19 -5.57
C HIS A 14 8.26 0.38 -4.66
N TYR A 15 7.82 -0.40 -3.67
CA TYR A 15 6.73 -0.01 -2.75
C TYR A 15 6.99 1.34 -2.07
N LYS A 16 8.25 1.64 -1.74
CA LYS A 16 8.64 2.94 -1.17
C LYS A 16 8.45 4.09 -2.15
N THR A 17 8.76 3.88 -3.43
CA THR A 17 8.57 4.88 -4.49
C THR A 17 7.09 5.12 -4.73
N ILE A 18 6.30 4.05 -4.81
CA ILE A 18 4.83 4.16 -4.94
C ILE A 18 4.25 4.96 -3.77
N VAL A 19 4.62 4.62 -2.54
CA VAL A 19 4.15 5.35 -1.34
C VAL A 19 4.62 6.80 -1.34
N LEU A 20 5.85 7.08 -1.76
CA LEU A 20 6.37 8.45 -1.85
C LEU A 20 5.56 9.26 -2.88
N GLU A 21 5.32 8.73 -4.07
CA GLU A 21 4.50 9.39 -5.10
C GLU A 21 3.08 9.67 -4.61
N LEU A 22 2.47 8.72 -3.88
CA LEU A 22 1.14 8.89 -3.28
C LEU A 22 1.10 9.98 -2.20
N ILE A 23 2.20 10.21 -1.50
CA ILE A 23 2.34 11.29 -0.49
C ILE A 23 2.65 12.62 -1.18
N GLU A 24 3.49 12.65 -2.21
CA GLU A 24 3.82 13.86 -2.98
C GLU A 24 2.61 14.42 -3.73
N GLN A 25 1.70 13.56 -4.20
CA GLN A 25 0.41 13.96 -4.75
C GLN A 25 -0.51 14.61 -3.71
N ARG A 26 -0.15 14.60 -2.43
CA ARG A 26 -0.91 15.18 -1.31
C ARG A 26 -0.07 16.16 -0.48
N PRO A 27 0.10 17.41 -0.96
CA PRO A 27 1.04 18.37 -0.35
C PRO A 27 0.80 18.62 1.13
N ARG A 28 -0.47 18.67 1.60
CA ARG A 28 -0.77 18.88 3.03
C ARG A 28 -0.24 17.73 3.91
N TRP A 29 -0.38 16.50 3.42
CA TRP A 29 0.14 15.31 4.08
C TRP A 29 1.66 15.32 4.14
N HIS A 30 2.28 15.60 2.99
CA HIS A 30 3.73 15.67 2.91
C HIS A 30 4.31 16.74 3.85
N GLU A 31 3.66 17.91 3.96
CA GLU A 31 4.03 18.98 4.90
C GLU A 31 3.85 18.57 6.36
N GLN A 32 2.74 17.92 6.71
CA GLN A 32 2.47 17.46 8.08
C GLN A 32 3.43 16.34 8.53
N LEU A 33 3.76 15.41 7.63
CA LEU A 33 4.74 14.37 7.90
C LEU A 33 6.17 14.93 8.02
N LYS A 34 6.48 15.98 7.25
CA LYS A 34 7.74 16.73 7.39
C LYS A 34 7.82 17.46 8.72
N SER A 35 6.77 18.20 9.11
CA SER A 35 6.78 18.99 10.34
C SER A 35 6.87 18.12 11.60
N SER A 36 6.31 16.91 11.54
CA SER A 36 6.41 15.90 12.61
C SER A 36 7.67 15.04 12.56
N ASN A 37 8.61 15.29 11.63
CA ASN A 37 9.80 14.45 11.39
C ASN A 37 9.49 12.95 11.20
N SER A 38 8.27 12.63 10.79
CA SER A 38 7.77 11.25 10.69
C SER A 38 7.73 10.74 9.25
N LEU A 39 8.02 11.59 8.25
CA LEU A 39 7.92 11.27 6.82
C LEU A 39 8.63 9.96 6.44
N LEU A 40 9.92 9.83 6.76
CA LEU A 40 10.70 8.65 6.38
C LEU A 40 10.19 7.37 7.08
N SER A 41 9.84 7.48 8.37
CA SER A 41 9.29 6.35 9.14
C SER A 41 7.94 5.90 8.56
N THR A 42 7.08 6.86 8.24
CA THR A 42 5.75 6.64 7.67
C THR A 42 5.85 6.01 6.28
N ILE A 43 6.73 6.51 5.41
CA ILE A 43 7.00 5.90 4.09
C ILE A 43 7.43 4.44 4.25
N ASN A 44 8.34 4.16 5.18
CA ASN A 44 8.81 2.79 5.40
C ASN A 44 7.68 1.86 5.90
N GLN A 45 6.87 2.31 6.86
CA GLN A 45 5.76 1.54 7.40
C GLN A 45 4.66 1.28 6.35
N LEU A 46 4.30 2.31 5.59
CA LEU A 46 3.33 2.18 4.51
C LEU A 46 3.84 1.28 3.38
N ALA A 47 5.13 1.34 3.05
CA ALA A 47 5.71 0.47 2.03
C ALA A 47 5.71 -1.01 2.46
N ILE A 48 5.97 -1.28 3.75
CA ILE A 48 5.84 -2.63 4.32
C ILE A 48 4.38 -3.09 4.26
N THR A 49 3.47 -2.22 4.67
CA THR A 49 2.03 -2.53 4.68
C THR A 49 1.50 -2.82 3.29
N LEU A 50 1.82 -1.95 2.32
CA LEU A 50 1.46 -2.12 0.91
C LEU A 50 2.00 -3.43 0.34
N ARG A 51 3.26 -3.76 0.67
CA ARG A 51 3.87 -5.03 0.26
C ARG A 51 3.12 -6.22 0.84
N ASN A 52 2.87 -6.23 2.14
CA ASN A 52 2.19 -7.34 2.81
C ASN A 52 0.81 -7.54 2.22
N ARG A 53 0.07 -6.44 2.02
CA ARG A 53 -1.27 -6.54 1.47
C ARG A 53 -1.29 -7.02 0.02
N HIS A 54 -0.34 -6.55 -0.79
CA HIS A 54 -0.17 -7.05 -2.15
C HIS A 54 0.13 -8.56 -2.17
N LEU A 55 0.98 -9.05 -1.26
CA LEU A 55 1.28 -10.48 -1.15
C LEU A 55 0.06 -11.28 -0.66
N ASP A 56 -0.67 -10.80 0.34
CA ASP A 56 -1.90 -11.47 0.83
C ASP A 56 -2.95 -11.59 -0.28
N LEU A 57 -3.09 -10.55 -1.11
CA LEU A 57 -4.02 -10.55 -2.24
C LEU A 57 -3.55 -11.47 -3.38
N LEU A 58 -2.23 -11.56 -3.61
CA LEU A 58 -1.66 -12.53 -4.53
C LEU A 58 -1.93 -13.97 -4.07
N ASP A 59 -1.72 -14.27 -2.79
CA ASP A 59 -1.98 -15.59 -2.22
C ASP A 59 -3.47 -15.97 -2.33
N GLN A 60 -4.38 -15.02 -2.10
CA GLN A 60 -5.82 -15.20 -2.30
C GLN A 60 -6.19 -15.44 -3.78
N ALA A 61 -5.50 -14.76 -4.69
CA ALA A 61 -5.73 -14.91 -6.12
C ALA A 61 -5.21 -16.26 -6.65
N GLU A 62 -4.08 -16.77 -6.14
CA GLU A 62 -3.59 -18.11 -6.48
C GLU A 62 -4.52 -19.22 -5.97
N ALA A 63 -5.22 -18.99 -4.85
CA ALA A 63 -6.22 -19.92 -4.32
C ALA A 63 -7.51 -19.99 -5.17
N THR A 64 -7.74 -19.01 -6.05
CA THR A 64 -8.93 -18.93 -6.90
C THR A 64 -8.54 -19.18 -8.36
N PRO A 65 -8.95 -20.30 -8.99
CA PRO A 65 -8.53 -20.62 -10.35
C PRO A 65 -9.22 -19.68 -11.37
N LEU A 66 -8.58 -18.55 -11.63
CA LEU A 66 -8.95 -17.59 -12.67
C LEU A 66 -8.08 -17.82 -13.90
N GLN A 67 -8.65 -17.57 -15.09
CA GLN A 67 -7.95 -17.70 -16.38
C GLN A 67 -6.95 -16.55 -16.65
N MET A 68 -6.59 -15.77 -15.63
CA MET A 68 -5.74 -14.60 -15.80
C MET A 68 -4.26 -14.99 -15.77
N SER A 69 -3.45 -14.22 -16.49
CA SER A 69 -2.00 -14.40 -16.44
C SER A 69 -1.44 -13.94 -15.09
N PRO A 70 -0.32 -14.51 -14.61
CA PRO A 70 0.31 -14.09 -13.34
C PRO A 70 0.62 -12.59 -13.27
N ILE A 71 0.88 -11.95 -14.42
CA ILE A 71 1.14 -10.50 -14.50
C ILE A 71 -0.14 -9.71 -14.21
N GLN A 72 -1.28 -10.13 -14.78
CA GLN A 72 -2.57 -9.49 -14.53
C GLN A 72 -2.99 -9.64 -13.07
N HIS A 73 -2.79 -10.82 -12.48
CA HIS A 73 -3.03 -11.05 -11.06
C HIS A 73 -2.19 -10.12 -10.16
N SER A 74 -0.91 -9.94 -10.46
CA SER A 74 -0.05 -9.04 -9.68
C SER A 74 -0.44 -7.57 -9.86
N SER A 75 -0.77 -7.14 -11.08
CA SER A 75 -1.25 -5.77 -11.30
C SER A 75 -2.56 -5.50 -10.57
N GLU A 76 -3.54 -6.40 -10.66
CA GLU A 76 -4.83 -6.27 -9.99
C GLU A 76 -4.69 -6.28 -8.46
N ALA A 77 -3.87 -7.20 -7.92
CA ALA A 77 -3.61 -7.27 -6.49
C ALA A 77 -2.91 -6.00 -5.97
N LEU A 78 -1.99 -5.42 -6.76
CA LEU A 78 -1.34 -4.16 -6.40
C LEU A 78 -2.33 -3.00 -6.43
N GLU A 79 -3.14 -2.87 -7.50
CA GLU A 79 -4.14 -1.81 -7.62
C GLU A 79 -5.14 -1.86 -6.46
N LYS A 80 -5.59 -3.05 -6.09
CA LYS A 80 -6.46 -3.25 -4.93
C LYS A 80 -5.76 -2.91 -3.62
N ALA A 81 -4.50 -3.31 -3.43
CA ALA A 81 -3.73 -2.94 -2.24
C ALA A 81 -3.52 -1.42 -2.13
N ILE A 82 -3.29 -0.74 -3.27
CA ILE A 82 -3.21 0.73 -3.32
C ILE A 82 -4.58 1.35 -3.01
N ALA A 83 -5.67 0.83 -3.57
CA ALA A 83 -7.01 1.34 -3.30
C ALA A 83 -7.35 1.23 -1.81
N GLU A 84 -7.16 0.06 -1.20
CA GLU A 84 -7.37 -0.14 0.25
C GLU A 84 -6.47 0.78 1.09
N LEU A 85 -5.21 0.96 0.67
CA LEU A 85 -4.33 1.92 1.31
C LEU A 85 -4.91 3.34 1.22
N LEU A 86 -5.35 3.79 0.05
CA LEU A 86 -5.90 5.13 -0.17
C LEU A 86 -7.24 5.38 0.52
N GLU A 87 -8.06 4.35 0.76
CA GLU A 87 -9.28 4.46 1.57
C GLU A 87 -8.98 4.89 3.01
N HIS A 88 -7.80 4.52 3.52
CA HIS A 88 -7.31 4.95 4.83
C HIS A 88 -6.56 6.27 4.80
N PHE A 89 -6.35 6.87 3.62
CA PHE A 89 -5.81 8.22 3.49
C PHE A 89 -6.98 9.19 3.45
N PRO A 90 -6.97 10.26 4.25
CA PRO A 90 -8.00 11.29 4.13
C PRO A 90 -7.92 11.93 2.76
N ARG A 91 -9.11 12.14 2.16
CA ARG A 91 -9.23 12.91 0.92
C ARG A 91 -8.88 14.36 1.21
N GLU A 92 -7.99 14.92 0.40
CA GLU A 92 -7.65 16.35 0.51
C GLU A 92 -8.86 17.28 0.30
N GLN A 93 -9.91 16.81 -0.39
CA GLN A 93 -11.12 17.58 -0.69
C GLN A 93 -12.10 17.74 0.49
N GLU A 94 -12.06 16.86 1.50
CA GLU A 94 -12.94 16.95 2.69
C GLU A 94 -12.33 17.79 3.83
N ALA A 95 -11.05 18.15 3.69
CA ALA A 95 -10.26 18.94 4.65
C ALA A 95 -10.59 20.46 4.65
N ALA A 96 -11.81 20.83 4.27
CA ALA A 96 -12.34 22.19 4.45
C ALA A 96 -13.38 22.27 5.57
N ALA A 97 -13.91 21.15 6.07
CA ALA A 97 -14.96 21.14 7.10
C ALA A 97 -14.70 20.20 8.30
N SER A 98 -13.87 19.15 8.16
CA SER A 98 -13.40 18.37 9.32
C SER A 98 -11.89 18.48 9.44
N ASP A 99 -11.49 19.43 10.28
CA ASP A 99 -10.13 19.79 10.60
C ASP A 99 -9.48 18.69 11.44
N THR A 100 -8.88 17.69 10.79
CA THR A 100 -7.64 17.00 11.18
C THR A 100 -7.46 15.74 10.34
N LEU A 101 -6.25 15.56 9.83
CA LEU A 101 -5.73 14.28 9.42
C LEU A 101 -6.03 13.23 10.51
N ASP A 102 -6.86 12.23 10.22
CA ASP A 102 -7.08 11.10 11.13
C ASP A 102 -5.82 10.19 11.12
N MET A 103 -4.78 10.67 11.79
CA MET A 103 -3.56 9.91 12.04
C MET A 103 -3.88 8.64 12.82
N ASP A 104 -4.93 8.63 13.64
CA ASP A 104 -5.32 7.46 14.43
C ASP A 104 -5.85 6.34 13.52
N ALA A 105 -6.62 6.67 12.48
CA ALA A 105 -7.04 5.71 11.46
C ALA A 105 -5.85 5.14 10.67
N LEU A 106 -4.89 6.00 10.28
CA LEU A 106 -3.68 5.54 9.60
C LEU A 106 -2.83 4.64 10.52
N ILE A 107 -2.64 5.05 11.77
CA ILE A 107 -1.90 4.28 12.78
C ILE A 107 -2.62 2.95 13.05
N ALA A 108 -3.95 2.95 13.11
CA ALA A 108 -4.75 1.74 13.29
C ALA A 108 -4.59 0.79 12.09
N PHE A 109 -4.62 1.31 10.86
CA PHE A 109 -4.35 0.54 9.65
C PHE A 109 -2.93 -0.03 9.67
N LEU A 110 -1.93 0.80 9.92
CA LEU A 110 -0.54 0.34 10.05
C LEU A 110 -0.41 -0.76 11.10
N LYS A 111 -0.97 -0.56 12.31
CA LYS A 111 -0.95 -1.56 13.38
C LYS A 111 -1.59 -2.90 12.98
N ARG A 112 -2.67 -2.88 12.21
CA ARG A 112 -3.36 -4.10 11.72
C ARG A 112 -2.54 -4.87 10.68
N HIS A 113 -1.67 -4.19 9.95
CA HIS A 113 -0.96 -4.76 8.79
C HIS A 113 0.58 -4.81 8.92
N THR A 114 1.13 -4.24 10.00
CA THR A 114 2.49 -4.54 10.45
C THR A 114 2.50 -5.89 11.16
N PRO A 115 3.31 -6.87 10.72
CA PRO A 115 3.48 -8.09 11.48
C PRO A 115 4.09 -7.74 12.84
N GLN A 116 3.42 -8.17 13.90
CA GLN A 116 3.99 -8.13 15.24
C GLN A 116 5.23 -9.05 15.21
N ALA A 117 6.41 -8.48 15.44
CA ALA A 117 7.66 -9.23 15.51
C ALA A 117 7.65 -10.25 16.64
#